data_AF-A0A0J8UAD0-F1
#
_entry.id   AF-A0A0J8UAD0-F1
#
_cell.length_a   1.000
_cell.length_b   1.000
_cell.length_c   1.000
_cell.angle_alpha   90.00
_cell.angle_beta   90.00
_cell.angle_gamma   90.00
#
_symmetry.space_group_name_H-M   'P 1'
#
loop_
_entity.id
_entity.type
_entity.pdbx_description
1 polymer ?
#
loop_
_entity_poly.entity_id
_entity_poly.type
_entity_poly.pdbx_seq_one_letter_code
_entity_poly.pdbx_strand_id
1 'polypeptide(L)'
;MSFRGGTAWRHLDTEREQLSLDLFWSTRKENPFRPDIMPVEELAPLSNFRSLRSLKLTGMLRSYQRHIWQTVWLNPGLEDLHLEMALEPCIRHTFCGSWPKIRGKWFPRTAVTVRGLYYGKDGRGELKRRVGFGEYLDKHAIGNAREAAAALGAVPDKLSVVKLTLMGFVVDSDPFFLWFNQHRLRSIDFKDHCVDAGFALPVRMSEHVIVSWPRDDNIPEAMWARQVRPGKLKLYRPGLKRKTKGGL
;
A
#
# COMPACT_ATOMS: atom_id res chain seq x y z
N MET A 1 -10.35 17.42 3.10
CA MET A 1 -11.55 17.02 2.35
C MET A 1 -11.45 15.53 2.09
N SER A 2 -12.51 14.77 2.31
CA SER A 2 -12.55 13.34 2.04
C SER A 2 -12.87 13.12 0.56
N PHE A 3 -12.06 12.37 -0.17
CA PHE A 3 -12.30 12.08 -1.58
C PHE A 3 -13.56 11.22 -1.73
N ARG A 4 -14.38 11.51 -2.76
CA ARG A 4 -15.71 10.91 -2.93
C ARG A 4 -15.99 10.36 -4.35
N GLY A 5 -14.96 10.10 -5.15
CA GLY A 5 -15.16 9.57 -6.50
C GLY A 5 -16.02 10.49 -7.39
N GLY A 6 -16.53 9.96 -8.49
CA GLY A 6 -17.50 10.64 -9.36
C GLY A 6 -17.08 12.04 -9.79
N THR A 7 -17.92 13.04 -9.51
CA THR A 7 -17.66 14.44 -9.88
C THR A 7 -16.44 15.04 -9.17
N ALA A 8 -16.00 14.47 -8.04
CA ALA A 8 -14.81 14.94 -7.33
C ALA A 8 -13.54 14.85 -8.19
N TRP A 9 -13.48 13.91 -9.14
CA TRP A 9 -12.38 13.81 -10.11
C TRP A 9 -12.24 15.06 -10.97
N ARG A 10 -13.33 15.75 -11.30
CA ARG A 10 -13.29 16.99 -12.11
C ARG A 10 -12.63 18.16 -11.42
N HIS A 11 -12.48 18.09 -10.10
CA HIS A 11 -11.82 19.12 -9.30
C HIS A 11 -10.33 18.84 -9.06
N LEU A 12 -9.82 17.71 -9.57
CA LEU A 12 -8.41 17.38 -9.50
C LEU A 12 -7.73 17.77 -10.81
N ASP A 13 -6.69 18.59 -10.68
CA ASP A 13 -5.79 18.89 -11.79
C ASP A 13 -4.94 17.66 -12.12
N THR A 14 -5.03 17.19 -13.37
CA THR A 14 -4.35 15.99 -13.88
C THR A 14 -2.85 16.18 -14.09
N GLU A 15 -2.37 17.43 -14.12
CA GLU A 15 -0.95 17.77 -14.27
C GLU A 15 -0.19 17.80 -12.95
N ARG A 16 -0.87 17.52 -11.83
CA ARG A 16 -0.23 17.48 -10.52
C ARG A 16 0.80 16.36 -10.42
N GLU A 17 1.94 16.70 -9.84
CA GLU A 17 2.99 15.71 -9.55
C GLU A 17 2.72 14.88 -8.28
N GLN A 18 1.86 15.35 -7.40
CA GLN A 18 1.57 14.69 -6.12
C GLN A 18 0.08 14.55 -5.89
N LEU A 19 -0.36 13.31 -5.67
CA LEU A 19 -1.74 12.98 -5.37
C LEU A 19 -1.84 12.11 -4.12
N SER A 20 -2.72 12.49 -3.20
CA SER A 20 -3.02 11.73 -2.00
C SER A 20 -4.53 11.63 -1.82
N LEU A 21 -5.07 10.40 -1.85
CA LEU A 21 -6.49 10.13 -1.70
C LEU A 21 -6.72 9.14 -0.56
N ASP A 22 -7.70 9.47 0.29
CA ASP A 22 -8.27 8.53 1.24
C ASP A 22 -9.54 7.94 0.63
N LEU A 23 -9.49 6.64 0.32
CA LEU A 23 -10.57 5.87 -0.30
C LEU A 23 -11.53 5.28 0.75
N PHE A 24 -11.29 5.53 2.05
CA PHE A 24 -12.22 5.08 3.08
C PHE A 24 -13.53 5.85 2.98
N TRP A 25 -14.59 5.09 2.71
CA TRP A 25 -15.92 5.63 2.50
C TRP A 25 -16.83 5.24 3.67
N SER A 26 -17.30 6.25 4.41
CA SER A 26 -18.19 6.09 5.55
C SER A 26 -19.41 7.00 5.36
N THR A 27 -20.38 6.54 4.59
CA THR A 27 -21.73 7.14 4.50
C THR A 27 -22.63 6.49 5.54
N ARG A 28 -22.43 6.87 6.81
CA ARG A 28 -23.29 6.41 7.92
C ARG A 28 -24.77 6.86 7.82
N LYS A 29 -25.23 7.39 6.68
CA LYS A 29 -26.55 8.02 6.57
C LYS A 29 -27.60 7.21 5.79
N GLU A 30 -27.23 6.26 4.94
CA GLU A 30 -28.23 5.65 4.03
C GLU A 30 -28.39 4.13 4.16
N ASN A 31 -27.40 3.37 4.65
CA ASN A 31 -27.60 1.95 4.96
C ASN A 31 -26.57 1.41 5.99
N PRO A 32 -26.97 1.11 7.23
CA PRO A 32 -26.05 0.59 8.25
C PRO A 32 -25.55 -0.84 7.98
N PHE A 33 -26.10 -1.54 6.97
CA PHE A 33 -25.80 -2.95 6.69
C PHE A 33 -24.97 -3.20 5.42
N ARG A 34 -24.65 -2.16 4.65
CA ARG A 34 -23.69 -2.26 3.55
C ARG A 34 -22.47 -1.42 3.87
N PRO A 35 -21.26 -2.00 3.98
CA PRO A 35 -20.06 -1.18 3.85
C PRO A 35 -20.16 -0.55 2.45
N ASP A 36 -20.33 0.76 2.42
CA ASP A 36 -20.43 1.52 1.18
C ASP A 36 -19.02 1.60 0.59
N ILE A 37 -18.58 0.51 -0.04
CA ILE A 37 -17.25 0.35 -0.61
C ILE A 37 -17.29 0.95 -2.02
N MET A 38 -16.40 1.92 -2.27
CA MET A 38 -16.27 2.51 -3.60
C MET A 38 -16.08 1.42 -4.67
N PRO A 39 -16.88 1.43 -5.77
CA PRO A 39 -16.68 0.55 -6.91
C PRO A 39 -15.26 0.66 -7.46
N VAL A 40 -14.75 -0.41 -8.09
CA VAL A 40 -13.38 -0.40 -8.63
C VAL A 40 -13.26 0.64 -9.75
N GLU A 41 -14.31 0.72 -10.55
CA GLU A 41 -14.44 1.56 -11.73
C GLU A 41 -14.43 3.07 -11.37
N GLU A 42 -14.83 3.43 -10.15
CA GLU A 42 -14.73 4.81 -9.67
C GLU A 42 -13.28 5.28 -9.51
N LEU A 43 -12.28 4.38 -9.46
CA LEU A 43 -10.86 4.74 -9.48
C LEU A 43 -10.30 4.86 -10.90
N ALA A 44 -11.07 4.52 -11.95
CA ALA A 44 -10.59 4.56 -13.33
C ALA A 44 -9.98 5.92 -13.75
N PRO A 45 -10.54 7.09 -13.37
CA PRO A 45 -9.97 8.38 -13.78
C PRO A 45 -8.56 8.66 -13.25
N LEU A 46 -8.07 7.89 -12.27
CA LEU A 46 -6.68 7.96 -11.81
C LEU A 46 -5.68 7.74 -12.96
N SER A 47 -6.05 6.93 -13.96
CA SER A 47 -5.22 6.69 -15.14
C SER A 47 -5.19 7.86 -16.13
N ASN A 48 -5.79 9.02 -15.82
CA ASN A 48 -5.70 10.23 -16.65
C ASN A 48 -4.50 11.11 -16.28
N PHE A 49 -3.93 10.93 -15.09
CA PHE A 49 -2.74 11.67 -14.67
C PHE A 49 -1.51 11.21 -15.48
N ARG A 50 -0.68 12.16 -15.92
CA ARG A 50 0.54 11.88 -16.72
C ARG A 50 1.83 12.42 -16.10
N SER A 51 1.71 13.25 -15.06
CA SER A 51 2.82 13.98 -14.44
C SER A 51 3.10 13.53 -13.00
N LEU A 52 2.47 12.44 -12.51
CA LEU A 52 2.64 11.98 -11.13
C LEU A 52 4.07 11.52 -10.85
N ARG A 53 4.64 12.08 -9.77
CA ARG A 53 5.86 11.66 -9.10
C ARG A 53 5.59 10.96 -7.77
N SER A 54 4.47 11.27 -7.12
CA SER A 54 4.05 10.63 -5.88
C SER A 54 2.54 10.33 -5.87
N LEU A 55 2.20 9.09 -5.55
CA LEU A 55 0.83 8.63 -5.38
C LEU A 55 0.67 7.96 -4.03
N LYS A 56 -0.22 8.51 -3.20
CA LYS A 56 -0.64 7.93 -1.93
C LYS A 56 -2.12 7.60 -1.96
N LEU A 57 -2.45 6.33 -1.73
CA LEU A 57 -3.83 5.85 -1.60
C LEU A 57 -3.97 5.15 -0.26
N THR A 58 -4.86 5.66 0.59
CA THR A 58 -5.14 5.08 1.91
C THR A 58 -6.58 4.63 2.02
N GLY A 59 -6.91 3.88 3.07
CA GLY A 59 -8.29 3.53 3.36
C GLY A 59 -8.91 2.54 2.37
N MET A 60 -8.10 1.77 1.64
CA MET A 60 -8.59 0.82 0.64
C MET A 60 -9.31 -0.35 1.31
N LEU A 61 -10.62 -0.49 1.04
CA LEU A 61 -11.46 -1.59 1.56
C LEU A 61 -11.53 -2.81 0.64
N ARG A 62 -11.05 -2.68 -0.60
CA ARG A 62 -10.97 -3.72 -1.62
C ARG A 62 -9.75 -3.47 -2.51
N SER A 63 -9.40 -4.44 -3.34
CA SER A 63 -8.33 -4.24 -4.31
C SER A 63 -8.74 -3.25 -5.39
N TYR A 64 -7.86 -2.28 -5.63
CA TYR A 64 -7.92 -1.37 -6.77
C TYR A 64 -6.69 -1.50 -7.67
N GLN A 65 -5.90 -2.57 -7.52
CA GLN A 65 -4.62 -2.75 -8.19
C GLN A 65 -4.68 -2.56 -9.71
N ARG A 66 -5.80 -2.95 -10.36
CA ARG A 66 -6.01 -2.73 -11.80
C ARG A 66 -5.74 -1.28 -12.22
N HIS A 67 -6.38 -0.31 -11.56
CA HIS A 67 -6.27 1.11 -11.93
C HIS A 67 -5.03 1.75 -11.31
N ILE A 68 -4.60 1.29 -10.12
CA ILE A 68 -3.37 1.76 -9.48
C ILE A 68 -2.16 1.45 -10.37
N TRP A 69 -1.97 0.18 -10.75
CA TRP A 69 -0.80 -0.20 -11.55
C TRP A 69 -0.86 0.37 -12.96
N GLN A 70 -2.06 0.50 -13.56
CA GLN A 70 -2.19 1.14 -14.87
C GLN A 70 -1.72 2.60 -14.80
N THR A 71 -2.09 3.31 -13.72
CA THR A 71 -1.62 4.68 -13.49
C THR A 71 -0.10 4.72 -13.31
N VAL A 72 0.49 3.80 -12.54
CA VAL A 72 1.94 3.75 -12.34
C VAL A 72 2.67 3.50 -13.67
N TRP A 73 2.17 2.62 -14.53
CA TRP A 73 2.75 2.38 -15.86
C TRP A 73 2.68 3.61 -16.78
N LEU A 74 1.59 4.39 -16.69
CA LEU A 74 1.38 5.62 -17.48
C LEU A 74 2.15 6.84 -16.94
N ASN A 75 2.75 6.73 -15.75
CA ASN A 75 3.55 7.78 -15.13
C ASN A 75 4.99 7.27 -14.93
N PRO A 76 5.83 7.25 -15.98
CA PRO A 76 7.20 6.75 -15.89
C PRO A 76 8.09 7.57 -14.93
N GLY A 77 7.64 8.77 -14.55
CA GLY A 77 8.25 9.62 -13.53
C GLY A 77 7.78 9.35 -12.09
N LEU A 78 6.90 8.39 -11.84
CA LEU A 78 6.37 8.08 -10.51
C LEU A 78 7.44 7.39 -9.66
N GLU A 79 7.88 8.08 -8.61
CA GLU A 79 8.99 7.66 -7.75
C GLU A 79 8.50 7.15 -6.39
N ASP A 80 7.46 7.74 -5.80
CA ASP A 80 6.91 7.35 -4.49
C ASP A 80 5.49 6.77 -4.66
N LEU A 81 5.34 5.49 -4.32
CA LEU A 81 4.06 4.80 -4.29
C LEU A 81 3.74 4.34 -2.87
N HIS A 82 2.62 4.81 -2.35
CA HIS A 82 2.17 4.52 -1.00
C HIS A 82 0.75 3.97 -1.02
N LEU A 83 0.57 2.73 -0.57
CA LEU A 83 -0.71 2.02 -0.59
C LEU A 83 -1.05 1.48 0.79
N GLU A 84 -2.20 1.87 1.34
CA GLU A 84 -2.70 1.39 2.63
C GLU A 84 -4.10 0.80 2.54
N MET A 85 -4.21 -0.46 2.94
CA MET A 85 -5.50 -1.10 3.20
C MET A 85 -6.12 -0.58 4.49
N ALA A 86 -7.44 -0.45 4.50
CA ALA A 86 -8.20 -0.17 5.71
C ALA A 86 -8.35 -1.40 6.62
N LEU A 87 -8.26 -2.61 6.05
CA LEU A 87 -8.43 -3.88 6.76
C LEU A 87 -7.18 -4.74 6.61
N GLU A 88 -6.81 -5.46 7.68
CA GLU A 88 -5.71 -6.42 7.63
C GLU A 88 -6.11 -7.69 6.85
N PRO A 89 -5.14 -8.37 6.18
CA PRO A 89 -5.39 -9.68 5.60
C PRO A 89 -5.82 -10.70 6.66
N CYS A 90 -6.82 -11.50 6.31
CA CYS A 90 -7.32 -12.61 7.12
C CYS A 90 -6.94 -13.94 6.45
N ILE A 91 -5.95 -14.63 7.02
CA ILE A 91 -5.52 -15.95 6.57
C ILE A 91 -6.39 -17.02 7.23
N ARG A 92 -6.87 -17.99 6.45
CA ARG A 92 -7.71 -19.07 6.99
C ARG A 92 -6.88 -20.01 7.85
N HIS A 93 -7.46 -20.46 8.96
CA HIS A 93 -6.85 -21.49 9.81
C HIS A 93 -6.58 -22.82 9.06
N THR A 94 -7.37 -23.13 8.02
CA THR A 94 -7.19 -24.32 7.19
C THR A 94 -6.01 -24.22 6.22
N PHE A 95 -5.40 -23.04 6.08
CA PHE A 95 -4.25 -22.86 5.21
C PHE A 95 -2.99 -23.38 5.89
N CYS A 96 -2.41 -24.45 5.36
CA CYS A 96 -1.22 -25.09 5.93
C CYS A 96 0.12 -24.37 5.64
N GLY A 97 0.10 -23.08 5.29
CA GLY A 97 1.31 -22.28 5.06
C GLY A 97 1.66 -21.43 6.26
N SER A 98 2.94 -21.43 6.65
CA SER A 98 3.45 -20.54 7.70
C SER A 98 3.76 -19.18 7.08
N TRP A 99 2.82 -18.25 7.21
CA TRP A 99 2.95 -16.86 6.74
C TRP A 99 3.04 -15.90 7.93
N PRO A 100 4.26 -15.47 8.30
CA PRO A 100 4.44 -14.58 9.43
C PRO A 100 4.00 -13.15 9.09
N LYS A 101 3.58 -12.39 10.11
CA LYS A 101 3.43 -10.94 9.99
C LYS A 101 4.81 -10.29 9.82
N ILE A 102 4.94 -9.31 8.94
CA ILE A 102 6.15 -8.51 8.73
C ILE A 102 6.26 -7.47 9.86
N ARG A 103 6.79 -7.90 11.00
CA ARG A 103 6.98 -7.07 12.21
C ARG A 103 8.03 -7.67 13.15
N GLY A 104 8.49 -6.87 14.11
CA GLY A 104 9.37 -7.34 15.17
C GLY A 104 10.69 -7.87 14.63
N LYS A 105 11.02 -9.10 15.03
CA LYS A 105 12.24 -9.83 14.61
C LYS A 105 12.13 -10.49 13.22
N TRP A 106 11.13 -10.14 12.41
CA TRP A 106 11.03 -10.61 11.03
C TRP A 106 12.24 -10.12 10.21
N PHE A 107 12.68 -10.92 9.23
CA PHE A 107 13.71 -10.54 8.26
C PHE A 107 13.36 -11.12 6.87
N PRO A 108 13.74 -10.42 5.79
CA PRO A 108 13.47 -10.88 4.42
C PRO A 108 14.25 -12.16 4.09
N ARG A 109 13.68 -12.99 3.20
CA ARG A 109 14.33 -14.21 2.70
C ARG A 109 15.37 -13.88 1.64
N THR A 110 16.32 -14.80 1.45
CA THR A 110 17.30 -14.72 0.35
C THR A 110 16.71 -15.31 -0.94
N ALA A 111 17.07 -14.73 -2.09
CA ALA A 111 16.56 -15.12 -3.41
C ALA A 111 16.70 -16.62 -3.72
N VAL A 112 17.76 -17.26 -3.22
CA VAL A 112 18.09 -18.67 -3.48
C VAL A 112 17.05 -19.63 -2.90
N THR A 113 16.27 -19.19 -1.92
CA THR A 113 15.31 -20.05 -1.17
C THR A 113 13.89 -20.00 -1.71
N VAL A 114 13.64 -19.27 -2.79
CA VAL A 114 12.26 -18.92 -3.18
C VAL A 114 11.78 -19.75 -4.36
N ARG A 115 10.80 -20.63 -4.09
CA ARG A 115 9.91 -21.21 -5.10
C ARG A 115 8.50 -20.70 -4.82
N GLY A 116 8.05 -19.71 -5.60
CA GLY A 116 6.74 -19.09 -5.41
C GLY A 116 5.62 -19.93 -5.99
N LEU A 117 4.65 -20.30 -5.16
CA LEU A 117 3.32 -20.69 -5.64
C LEU A 117 2.49 -19.42 -5.77
N TYR A 118 1.74 -19.27 -6.86
CA TYR A 118 0.88 -18.10 -7.04
C TYR A 118 -0.40 -18.20 -6.19
N TYR A 119 -0.55 -17.27 -5.25
CA TYR A 119 -1.67 -17.22 -4.30
C TYR A 119 -2.76 -16.19 -4.63
N GLY A 120 -2.55 -15.36 -5.66
CA GLY A 120 -3.52 -14.35 -6.10
C GLY A 120 -4.72 -14.93 -6.87
N LYS A 121 -5.82 -14.18 -6.89
CA LYS A 121 -7.10 -14.57 -7.46
C LYS A 121 -7.27 -13.98 -8.85
N ASP A 122 -6.75 -14.68 -9.85
CA ASP A 122 -6.91 -14.37 -11.28
C ASP A 122 -6.38 -12.97 -11.66
N GLY A 123 -5.29 -12.52 -11.04
CA GLY A 123 -4.69 -11.20 -11.33
C GLY A 123 -5.51 -10.02 -10.82
N ARG A 124 -6.42 -10.23 -9.86
CA ARG A 124 -7.29 -9.16 -9.32
C ARG A 124 -6.70 -8.40 -8.14
N GLY A 125 -5.52 -8.77 -7.65
CA GLY A 125 -4.93 -8.16 -6.45
C GLY A 125 -5.48 -8.70 -5.12
N GLU A 126 -6.32 -9.74 -5.17
CA GLU A 126 -6.90 -10.39 -3.98
C GLU A 126 -6.27 -11.78 -3.77
N LEU A 127 -6.23 -12.26 -2.53
CA LEU A 127 -5.91 -13.66 -2.24
C LEU A 127 -6.96 -14.63 -2.82
N LYS A 128 -6.51 -15.83 -3.23
CA LYS A 128 -7.41 -16.96 -3.47
C LYS A 128 -8.20 -17.27 -2.21
N ARG A 129 -9.52 -17.43 -2.35
CA ARG A 129 -10.46 -17.68 -1.24
C ARG A 129 -10.05 -18.85 -0.33
N ARG A 130 -9.40 -19.87 -0.87
CA ARG A 130 -8.91 -21.05 -0.11
C ARG A 130 -7.78 -20.71 0.87
N VAL A 131 -7.03 -19.65 0.61
CA VAL A 131 -5.93 -19.17 1.45
C VAL A 131 -6.45 -18.19 2.49
N GLY A 132 -7.24 -17.21 2.06
CA GLY A 132 -7.66 -16.10 2.91
C GLY A 132 -8.46 -15.03 2.17
N PHE A 133 -8.60 -13.89 2.82
CA PHE A 133 -9.14 -12.65 2.29
C PHE A 133 -8.14 -11.53 2.57
N GLY A 134 -7.99 -10.60 1.64
CA GLY A 134 -7.08 -9.47 1.80
C GLY A 134 -6.36 -9.13 0.51
N GLU A 135 -5.64 -8.02 0.57
CA GLU A 135 -4.85 -7.51 -0.54
C GLU A 135 -3.59 -8.34 -0.70
N TYR A 136 -3.32 -8.78 -1.91
CA TYR A 136 -2.13 -9.54 -2.27
C TYR A 136 -1.39 -8.80 -3.38
N LEU A 137 -0.12 -8.47 -3.17
CA LEU A 137 0.68 -7.77 -4.17
C LEU A 137 0.86 -8.68 -5.40
N ASP A 138 0.04 -8.46 -6.43
CA ASP A 138 -0.24 -9.49 -7.42
C ASP A 138 0.54 -9.22 -8.70
N LYS A 139 1.49 -10.12 -9.02
CA LYS A 139 2.27 -10.05 -10.26
C LYS A 139 1.42 -10.00 -11.52
N HIS A 140 0.27 -10.68 -11.55
CA HIS A 140 -0.60 -10.68 -12.71
C HIS A 140 -1.43 -9.40 -12.77
N ALA A 141 -1.83 -8.82 -11.63
CA ALA A 141 -2.48 -7.51 -11.63
C ALA A 141 -1.55 -6.42 -12.19
N ILE A 142 -0.27 -6.44 -11.80
CA ILE A 142 0.76 -5.51 -12.31
C ILE A 142 0.98 -5.71 -13.82
N GLY A 143 1.12 -6.96 -14.26
CA GLY A 143 1.35 -7.31 -15.67
C GLY A 143 0.16 -6.97 -16.58
N ASN A 144 -1.06 -7.37 -16.20
CA ASN A 144 -2.27 -7.06 -16.95
C ASN A 144 -2.50 -5.54 -17.05
N ALA A 145 -2.14 -4.79 -16.00
CA ALA A 145 -2.21 -3.34 -16.03
C ALA A 145 -1.17 -2.71 -16.97
N ARG A 146 -0.02 -3.35 -17.19
CA ARG A 146 0.97 -2.93 -18.21
C ARG A 146 0.38 -3.03 -19.60
N GLU A 147 -0.29 -4.15 -19.92
CA GLU A 147 -0.96 -4.34 -21.21
C GLU A 147 -2.06 -3.29 -21.42
N ALA A 148 -2.87 -3.03 -20.40
CA ALA A 148 -3.89 -1.98 -20.44
C ALA A 148 -3.31 -0.56 -20.58
N ALA A 149 -2.13 -0.29 -20.01
CA ALA A 149 -1.43 0.98 -20.16
C ALA A 149 -0.77 1.10 -21.55
N ALA A 150 -0.19 0.02 -22.08
CA ALA A 150 0.42 -0.03 -23.40
C ALA A 150 -0.60 0.25 -24.52
N ALA A 151 -1.86 -0.12 -24.31
CA ALA A 151 -2.95 0.22 -25.22
C ALA A 151 -3.24 1.74 -25.30
N LEU A 152 -2.76 2.53 -24.34
CA LEU A 152 -2.98 3.98 -24.25
C LEU A 152 -1.72 4.80 -24.60
N GLY A 153 -0.54 4.17 -24.68
CA GLY A 153 0.72 4.85 -24.98
C GLY A 153 1.95 4.01 -24.68
N ALA A 154 3.13 4.59 -24.91
CA ALA A 154 4.39 3.93 -24.61
C ALA A 154 4.56 3.74 -23.10
N VAL A 155 4.91 2.52 -22.69
CA VAL A 155 5.18 2.15 -21.30
C VAL A 155 6.59 1.59 -21.16
N PRO A 156 7.28 1.81 -20.03
CA PRO A 156 8.58 1.21 -19.80
C PRO A 156 8.46 -0.32 -19.61
N ASP A 157 9.60 -1.02 -19.72
CA ASP A 157 9.65 -2.46 -19.48
C ASP A 157 9.57 -2.84 -18.00
N LYS A 158 9.95 -1.92 -17.11
CA LYS A 158 9.96 -2.08 -15.67
C LYS A 158 9.42 -0.83 -14.98
N LEU A 159 8.80 -1.00 -13.82
CA LEU A 159 8.26 0.08 -13.00
C LEU A 159 9.38 1.01 -12.52
N SER A 160 9.17 2.32 -12.64
CA SER A 160 10.14 3.36 -12.26
C SER A 160 10.15 3.73 -10.77
N VAL A 161 9.32 3.05 -9.96
CA VAL A 161 9.15 3.30 -8.52
C VAL A 161 10.49 3.23 -7.79
N VAL A 162 10.78 4.25 -7.00
CA VAL A 162 11.99 4.39 -6.18
C VAL A 162 11.70 3.97 -4.74
N LYS A 163 10.53 4.36 -4.22
CA LYS A 163 10.05 4.06 -2.88
C LYS A 163 8.66 3.42 -2.93
N LEU A 164 8.53 2.25 -2.33
CA LEU A 164 7.25 1.56 -2.16
C LEU A 164 6.88 1.49 -0.68
N THR A 165 5.71 2.02 -0.30
CA THR A 165 5.16 1.86 1.05
C THR A 165 3.88 1.02 0.99
N LEU A 166 3.80 -0.04 1.79
CA LEU A 166 2.64 -0.94 1.84
C LEU A 166 2.14 -1.12 3.27
N MET A 167 0.83 -1.06 3.47
CA MET A 167 0.15 -1.41 4.73
C MET A 167 -0.98 -2.40 4.47
N GLY A 168 -1.02 -3.50 5.22
CA GLY A 168 -2.08 -4.52 5.10
C GLY A 168 -2.02 -5.36 3.82
N PHE A 169 -0.82 -5.55 3.24
CA PHE A 169 -0.63 -6.39 2.05
C PHE A 169 -0.04 -7.76 2.41
N VAL A 170 -0.48 -8.79 1.70
CA VAL A 170 0.25 -10.06 1.59
C VAL A 170 1.25 -9.95 0.44
N VAL A 171 2.52 -10.26 0.71
CA VAL A 171 3.63 -9.95 -0.19
C VAL A 171 4.50 -11.19 -0.42
N ASP A 172 4.76 -11.49 -1.68
CA ASP A 172 5.77 -12.47 -2.09
C ASP A 172 6.85 -11.83 -2.98
N SER A 173 7.75 -12.65 -3.51
CA SER A 173 8.87 -12.21 -4.33
C SER A 173 8.48 -11.76 -5.75
N ASP A 174 7.45 -12.36 -6.34
CA ASP A 174 7.28 -12.35 -7.80
C ASP A 174 7.14 -10.95 -8.41
N PRO A 175 6.38 -10.00 -7.82
CA PRO A 175 6.33 -8.63 -8.30
C PRO A 175 7.72 -8.00 -8.48
N PHE A 176 8.63 -8.23 -7.53
CA PHE A 176 9.97 -7.62 -7.51
C PHE A 176 10.91 -8.23 -8.55
N PHE A 177 10.80 -9.54 -8.81
CA PHE A 177 11.57 -10.21 -9.86
C PHE A 177 11.06 -9.83 -11.27
N LEU A 178 9.75 -9.64 -11.41
CA LEU A 178 9.12 -9.48 -12.72
C LEU A 178 8.98 -8.02 -13.16
N TRP A 179 8.65 -7.10 -12.26
CA TRP A 179 8.14 -5.79 -12.67
C TRP A 179 8.91 -4.59 -12.14
N PHE A 180 9.51 -4.68 -10.96
CA PHE A 180 10.27 -3.55 -10.41
C PHE A 180 11.63 -3.38 -11.12
N ASN A 181 12.00 -2.13 -11.40
CA ASN A 181 13.30 -1.83 -11.99
C ASN A 181 14.39 -1.89 -10.92
N GLN A 182 15.31 -2.86 -11.05
CA GLN A 182 16.42 -3.07 -10.13
C GLN A 182 17.34 -1.83 -9.96
N HIS A 183 17.44 -0.99 -10.99
CA HIS A 183 18.27 0.22 -10.96
C HIS A 183 17.55 1.44 -10.36
N ARG A 184 16.23 1.37 -10.16
CA ARG A 184 15.42 2.48 -9.63
C ARG A 184 14.97 2.26 -8.20
N LEU A 185 14.49 1.06 -7.86
CA LEU A 185 13.98 0.80 -6.51
C LEU A 185 15.11 0.97 -5.48
N ARG A 186 14.82 1.68 -4.40
CA ARG A 186 15.76 1.99 -3.32
C ARG A 186 15.19 1.68 -1.93
N SER A 187 13.88 1.77 -1.74
CA SER A 187 13.27 1.42 -0.46
C SER A 187 11.92 0.76 -0.58
N ILE A 188 11.68 -0.16 0.35
CA ILE A 188 10.39 -0.81 0.59
C ILE A 188 10.07 -0.65 2.08
N ASP A 189 9.03 0.12 2.38
CA ASP A 189 8.56 0.37 3.73
C ASP A 189 7.28 -0.45 3.98
N PHE A 190 7.42 -1.56 4.69
CA PHE A 190 6.26 -2.28 5.20
C PHE A 190 5.75 -1.56 6.46
N LYS A 191 4.47 -1.20 6.48
CA LYS A 191 3.75 -0.73 7.65
C LYS A 191 3.03 -1.90 8.31
N ASP A 192 2.18 -1.60 9.28
CA ASP A 192 1.46 -2.61 10.03
C ASP A 192 0.62 -3.53 9.12
N HIS A 193 0.36 -4.74 9.65
CA HIS A 193 -0.52 -5.73 9.04
C HIS A 193 -0.05 -6.34 7.70
N CYS A 194 1.17 -6.06 7.25
CA CYS A 194 1.76 -6.78 6.14
C CYS A 194 2.10 -8.23 6.52
N VAL A 195 1.92 -9.16 5.58
CA VAL A 195 2.13 -10.61 5.76
C VAL A 195 3.12 -11.11 4.72
N ASP A 196 4.11 -11.88 5.16
CA ASP A 196 5.14 -12.48 4.31
C ASP A 196 4.63 -13.83 3.76
N ALA A 197 4.37 -13.88 2.46
CA ALA A 197 4.01 -15.08 1.70
C ALA A 197 5.19 -15.68 0.92
N GLY A 198 6.42 -15.26 1.23
CA GLY A 198 7.63 -15.61 0.49
C GLY A 198 8.37 -14.38 -0.07
N PHE A 199 8.31 -13.24 0.63
CA PHE A 199 8.99 -12.03 0.22
C PHE A 199 10.51 -12.24 0.15
N ALA A 200 11.05 -11.89 -1.00
CA ALA A 200 12.47 -11.80 -1.25
C ALA A 200 12.71 -10.82 -2.40
N LEU A 201 13.92 -10.29 -2.46
CA LEU A 201 14.39 -9.47 -3.56
C LEU A 201 15.37 -10.24 -4.44
N PRO A 202 15.43 -9.95 -5.75
CA PRO A 202 16.54 -10.38 -6.60
C PRO A 202 17.88 -9.99 -5.97
N VAL A 203 18.93 -10.79 -6.18
CA VAL A 203 20.26 -10.54 -5.58
C VAL A 203 20.74 -9.11 -5.83
N ARG A 204 20.63 -8.67 -7.09
CA ARG A 204 21.00 -7.30 -7.51
C ARG A 204 20.24 -6.20 -6.79
N MET A 205 19.04 -6.47 -6.26
CA MET A 205 18.25 -5.51 -5.50
C MET A 205 18.52 -5.62 -4.00
N SER A 206 18.73 -6.84 -3.49
CA SER A 206 18.99 -7.06 -2.06
C SER A 206 20.26 -6.38 -1.54
N GLU A 207 21.20 -6.03 -2.43
CA GLU A 207 22.44 -5.34 -2.09
C GLU A 207 22.24 -3.84 -1.75
N HIS A 208 21.24 -3.18 -2.34
CA HIS A 208 21.06 -1.72 -2.21
C HIS A 208 19.65 -1.26 -1.83
N VAL A 209 18.64 -2.14 -1.91
CA VAL A 209 17.27 -1.79 -1.52
C VAL A 209 17.12 -1.93 -0.01
N ILE A 210 16.75 -0.83 0.65
CA ILE A 210 16.48 -0.80 2.08
C ILE A 210 15.06 -1.29 2.32
N VAL A 211 14.92 -2.38 3.09
CA VAL A 211 13.62 -2.90 3.53
C VAL A 211 13.40 -2.50 4.98
N SER A 212 12.29 -1.82 5.28
CA SER A 212 11.94 -1.37 6.63
C SER A 212 10.58 -1.92 7.08
N TRP A 213 10.42 -2.14 8.39
CA TRP A 213 9.18 -2.66 9.00
C TRP A 213 9.07 -2.23 10.48
N PRO A 214 7.87 -2.30 11.10
CA PRO A 214 7.70 -1.96 12.51
C PRO A 214 8.46 -2.95 13.41
N ARG A 215 9.41 -2.43 14.20
CA ARG A 215 10.14 -3.20 15.22
C ARG A 215 9.39 -3.14 16.54
N ASP A 216 9.43 -4.22 17.32
CA ASP A 216 8.74 -4.29 18.63
C ASP A 216 9.28 -3.22 19.62
N ASP A 217 10.48 -2.68 19.39
CA ASP A 217 11.10 -1.65 20.22
C ASP A 217 10.57 -0.22 19.94
N ASN A 218 9.71 -0.06 18.93
CA ASN A 218 9.15 1.24 18.49
C ASN A 218 7.68 1.43 18.90
N ILE A 219 7.20 0.76 19.95
CA ILE A 219 5.87 1.07 20.50
C ILE A 219 6.00 2.42 21.22
N PRO A 220 5.43 3.54 20.70
CA PRO A 220 5.23 4.70 21.54
C PRO A 220 4.34 4.23 22.67
N GLU A 221 4.78 4.36 23.93
CA GLU A 221 3.99 4.05 25.12
C GLU A 221 2.51 4.34 24.83
N ALA A 222 1.71 3.27 24.75
CA ALA A 222 0.31 3.39 24.40
C ALA A 222 -0.33 4.31 25.42
N MET A 223 -0.56 5.57 25.05
CA MET A 223 -1.28 6.50 25.90
C MET A 223 -2.70 5.96 26.00
N TRP A 224 -3.04 5.42 27.16
CA TRP A 224 -4.37 4.96 27.48
C TRP A 224 -5.36 6.09 27.15
N ALA A 225 -6.18 5.87 26.12
CA ALA A 225 -7.21 6.82 25.73
C ALA A 225 -8.27 6.84 26.85
N ARG A 226 -8.15 7.80 27.77
CA ARG A 226 -9.17 8.04 28.80
C ARG A 226 -10.46 8.50 28.09
N GLN A 227 -11.55 7.76 28.30
CA GLN A 227 -12.87 8.15 27.82
C GLN A 227 -13.21 9.57 28.31
N VAL A 228 -13.41 10.49 27.36
CA VAL A 228 -13.82 11.88 27.65
C VAL A 228 -15.35 11.91 27.63
N ARG A 229 -15.96 12.32 28.76
CA ARG A 229 -17.41 12.53 28.83
C ARG A 229 -17.83 13.67 27.89
N PRO A 230 -19.04 13.64 27.29
CA PRO A 230 -19.53 14.71 26.42
C PRO A 230 -19.42 16.08 27.10
N GLY A 231 -18.83 17.08 26.42
CA GLY A 231 -18.75 18.47 26.89
C GLY A 231 -17.39 18.97 27.39
N LYS A 232 -16.33 18.15 27.44
CA LYS A 232 -14.97 18.64 27.76
C LYS A 232 -14.13 18.91 26.51
N LEU A 233 -13.96 20.18 26.17
CA LEU A 233 -12.95 20.64 25.21
C LEU A 233 -11.54 20.46 25.81
N LYS A 234 -10.64 19.81 25.05
CA LYS A 234 -9.22 19.68 25.42
C LYS A 234 -8.42 20.71 24.64
N LEU A 235 -7.94 21.75 25.32
CA LEU A 235 -7.05 22.74 24.72
C LEU A 235 -5.66 22.10 24.52
N TYR A 236 -5.25 21.91 23.27
CA TYR A 236 -3.91 21.43 22.95
C TYR A 236 -2.95 22.62 22.88
N ARG A 237 -1.97 22.68 23.80
CA ARG A 237 -0.81 23.56 23.67
C ARG A 237 0.39 22.72 23.23
N PRO A 238 0.95 22.93 22.02
CA PRO A 238 2.20 22.30 21.62
C PRO A 238 3.32 22.75 22.57
N GLY A 239 4.01 21.78 23.16
CA GLY A 239 5.04 22.01 24.17
C GLY A 239 6.20 22.86 23.66
N LEU A 240 6.50 23.93 24.39
CA LEU A 240 7.82 24.58 24.36
C LEU A 240 8.88 23.52 24.70
N LYS A 241 9.91 23.42 23.83
CA LYS A 241 11.17 22.73 24.13
C LYS A 241 11.68 23.20 25.49
N ARG A 242 11.80 22.27 26.45
CA ARG A 242 12.52 22.52 27.71
C ARG A 242 13.98 22.79 27.37
N LYS A 243 14.41 24.05 27.53
CA LYS A 243 15.82 24.41 27.66
C LYS A 243 16.37 23.72 28.91
N THR A 244 17.40 22.92 28.74
CA THR A 244 18.31 22.54 29.82
C THR A 244 18.93 23.82 30.41
N LYS A 245 18.74 24.04 31.70
CA LYS A 245 19.59 24.92 32.51
C LYS A 245 20.20 24.04 33.60
N GLY A 246 21.54 24.03 33.64
CA GLY A 246 22.30 23.41 34.70
C GLY A 246 22.27 24.19 36.00
N GLY A 247 22.96 23.62 37.00
CA GLY A 247 23.37 24.28 38.23
C GLY A 247 22.98 23.52 39.49
N LEU A 248 23.86 22.64 39.97
CA LEU A 248 24.84 22.97 41.02
C LEU A 248 26.02 22.01 40.92
#